data_AF-A0A4S2JDZ4-F1
#
_entry.id   AF-A0A4S2JDZ4-F1
#
_cell.length_a   1.000
_cell.length_b   1.000
_cell.length_c   1.000
_cell.angle_alpha   90.00
_cell.angle_beta   90.00
_cell.angle_gamma   90.00
#
_symmetry.space_group_name_H-M   'P 1'
#
loop_
_entity.id
_entity.type
_entity.pdbx_description
1 polymer ?
#
loop_
_entity_poly.entity_id
_entity_poly.type
_entity_poly.pdbx_seq_one_letter_code
_entity_poly.pdbx_strand_id
1 'polypeptide(L)'
;MNILCAICNDLLVPSDDVFRTPCGHVFHFACLTQWLERSKTCPQCQVRTTEQTIGRIIFNFSNSDSIEEEAALLQNRNENLIFQLKLRDEELNKLAQETEKLATQREDLKQEVRDLKSEINAILALEEQIENKQERE
;
A
#
# COMPACT_ATOMS: atom_id res chain seq x y z
N MET A 1 17.91 19.20 -16.27
CA MET A 1 18.20 20.65 -16.11
C MET A 1 17.58 21.08 -14.79
N ASN A 2 18.34 21.73 -13.91
CA ASN A 2 17.83 22.17 -12.60
C ASN A 2 17.72 23.70 -12.63
N ILE A 3 16.50 24.23 -12.61
CA ILE A 3 16.25 25.67 -12.57
C ILE A 3 15.74 26.00 -11.17
N LEU A 4 16.31 27.02 -10.53
CA LEU A 4 15.97 27.44 -9.17
C LEU A 4 15.23 28.77 -9.19
N CYS A 5 14.26 28.95 -8.30
CA CYS A 5 13.68 30.25 -8.02
C CYS A 5 14.62 31.04 -7.12
N ALA A 6 15.17 32.16 -7.59
CA ALA A 6 16.11 32.96 -6.79
C ALA A 6 15.48 33.73 -5.60
N ILE A 7 14.17 33.61 -5.38
CA ILE A 7 13.47 34.20 -4.24
C ILE A 7 13.43 33.22 -3.06
N CYS A 8 12.93 32.00 -3.27
CA CYS A 8 12.84 30.97 -2.23
C CYS A 8 14.00 29.96 -2.23
N ASN A 9 14.82 29.96 -3.29
CA ASN A 9 15.93 29.04 -3.50
C ASN A 9 15.53 27.56 -3.71
N ASP A 10 14.27 27.30 -4.07
CA ASP A 10 13.75 25.96 -4.40
C ASP A 10 13.75 25.68 -5.91
N LEU A 11 13.65 24.40 -6.27
CA LEU A 11 13.54 23.92 -7.65
C LEU A 11 12.21 24.36 -8.29
N LEU A 12 12.29 24.83 -9.53
CA LEU A 12 11.13 24.98 -10.41
C LEU A 12 10.81 23.62 -11.04
N VAL A 13 9.71 23.00 -10.64
CA VAL A 13 9.28 21.71 -11.18
C VAL A 13 8.16 21.87 -12.21
N PRO A 14 7.95 20.89 -13.11
CA PRO A 14 6.89 20.91 -14.13
C PRO A 14 5.49 21.25 -13.63
N SER A 15 5.18 20.82 -12.40
CA SER A 15 3.87 21.02 -11.76
C SER A 15 3.69 22.42 -11.18
N ASP A 16 4.75 23.23 -11.11
CA ASP A 16 4.69 24.56 -10.53
C ASP A 16 4.11 25.58 -11.49
N ASP A 17 3.43 26.59 -10.94
CA ASP A 17 3.11 27.81 -11.67
C ASP A 17 4.36 28.67 -11.84
N VAL A 18 5.07 28.47 -12.95
CA VAL A 18 6.28 29.22 -13.29
C VAL A 18 5.95 30.40 -14.20
N PHE A 19 6.46 31.58 -13.85
CA PHE A 19 6.26 32.80 -14.61
C PHE A 19 7.61 33.43 -14.99
N ARG A 20 7.66 34.00 -16.20
CA ARG A 20 8.76 34.84 -16.66
C ARG A 20 8.45 36.31 -16.50
N THR A 21 9.49 37.07 -16.23
CA THR A 21 9.51 38.53 -16.31
C THR A 21 9.80 38.99 -17.75
N PRO A 22 9.56 40.26 -18.11
CA PRO A 22 9.89 40.81 -19.44
C PRO A 22 11.36 40.68 -19.83
N CYS A 23 12.25 40.67 -18.83
CA CYS A 23 13.69 40.48 -19.04
C CYS A 23 14.10 39.00 -19.19
N GLY A 24 13.17 38.05 -19.08
CA GLY A 24 13.41 36.61 -19.29
C GLY A 24 13.68 35.79 -18.03
N HIS A 25 13.97 36.42 -16.88
CA HIS A 25 14.15 35.70 -15.61
C HIS A 25 12.85 35.05 -15.12
N VAL A 26 12.98 33.88 -14.50
CA VAL A 26 11.86 32.98 -14.14
C VAL A 26 11.79 32.73 -12.63
N PHE A 27 10.56 32.65 -12.12
CA PHE A 27 10.28 32.47 -10.69
C PHE A 27 8.96 31.71 -10.51
N HIS A 28 8.72 31.15 -9.33
CA HIS A 28 7.37 30.72 -8.93
C HIS A 28 6.42 31.92 -8.96
N PHE A 29 5.18 31.70 -9.40
CA PHE A 29 4.14 32.72 -9.46
C PHE A 29 3.92 33.37 -8.09
N ALA A 30 3.75 32.57 -7.05
CA ALA A 30 3.54 33.06 -5.68
C ALA A 30 4.70 33.96 -5.22
N CYS A 31 5.95 33.51 -5.44
CA CYS A 31 7.13 34.27 -5.06
C CYS A 31 7.22 35.60 -5.83
N LEU A 32 6.99 35.56 -7.15
CA LEU A 32 7.07 36.74 -8.00
C LEU A 32 5.98 37.76 -7.66
N THR A 33 4.74 37.31 -7.48
CA THR A 33 3.62 38.19 -7.14
C THR A 33 3.84 38.88 -5.80
N GLN A 34 4.27 38.14 -4.77
CA GLN A 34 4.60 38.72 -3.47
C GLN A 34 5.73 39.75 -3.54
N TRP A 35 6.73 39.53 -4.41
CA TRP A 35 7.78 40.52 -4.66
C TRP A 35 7.22 41.77 -5.34
N LEU A 36 6.36 41.60 -6.34
CA LEU A 36 5.77 42.69 -7.12
C LEU A 36 4.80 43.55 -6.31
N GLU A 37 4.22 43.05 -5.23
CA GLU A 37 3.47 43.87 -4.27
C GLU A 37 4.36 44.94 -3.63
N ARG A 38 5.63 44.63 -3.39
CA ARG A 38 6.60 45.51 -2.72
C ARG A 38 7.42 46.35 -3.69
N SER A 39 7.83 45.77 -4.82
CA SER A 39 8.67 46.43 -5.82
C SER A 39 8.26 46.05 -7.24
N LYS A 40 7.96 47.03 -8.09
CA LYS A 40 7.59 46.82 -9.50
C LYS A 40 8.82 46.58 -10.40
N THR A 41 9.72 45.69 -9.96
CA THR A 41 10.98 45.35 -10.63
C THR A 41 11.29 43.85 -10.54
N CYS A 42 12.07 43.35 -11.48
CA CYS A 42 12.56 41.97 -11.46
C CYS A 42 13.52 41.76 -10.27
N PRO A 43 13.35 40.70 -9.45
CA PRO A 43 14.22 40.41 -8.30
C PRO A 43 15.71 40.23 -8.65
N GLN A 44 16.03 39.78 -9.86
CA GLN A 44 17.41 39.46 -10.26
C GLN A 44 18.13 40.62 -10.95
N CYS A 45 17.45 41.40 -11.79
CA CYS A 45 18.10 42.44 -12.61
C CYS A 45 17.45 43.83 -12.52
N GLN A 46 16.44 43.99 -11.66
CA GLN A 46 15.76 45.26 -11.38
C GLN A 46 15.02 45.92 -12.56
N VAL A 47 14.94 45.26 -13.72
CA VAL A 47 14.13 45.71 -14.85
C VAL A 47 12.66 45.85 -14.44
N ARG A 48 12.02 46.97 -14.83
CA ARG A 48 10.61 47.26 -14.50
C ARG A 48 9.71 46.09 -14.89
N THR A 49 9.01 45.56 -13.91
CA THR A 49 8.15 44.38 -14.04
C THR A 49 6.88 44.60 -13.23
N THR A 50 5.74 44.26 -13.80
CA THR A 50 4.42 44.35 -13.19
C THR A 50 3.62 43.08 -13.46
N GLU A 51 2.53 42.86 -12.71
CA GLU A 51 1.64 41.71 -12.88
C GLU A 51 1.08 41.58 -14.31
N GLN A 52 0.91 42.70 -15.02
CA GLN A 52 0.43 42.71 -16.41
C GLN A 52 1.50 42.32 -17.43
N THR A 53 2.77 42.31 -17.03
CA THR A 53 3.92 42.11 -17.92
C THR A 53 4.64 40.77 -17.69
N ILE A 54 4.21 40.01 -16.68
CA ILE A 54 4.70 38.65 -16.45
C ILE A 54 3.90 37.66 -17.30
N GLY A 55 4.54 36.57 -17.71
CA GLY A 55 3.91 35.54 -18.53
C GLY A 55 4.12 34.15 -17.97
N ARG A 56 3.06 33.35 -17.90
CA ARG A 56 3.16 31.94 -17.51
C ARG A 56 4.02 31.17 -18.52
N ILE A 57 4.90 30.32 -18.01
CA ILE A 57 5.62 29.34 -18.80
C ILE A 57 4.87 28.01 -18.70
N ILE A 58 4.61 27.39 -19.83
CA ILE A 58 4.10 26.02 -19.92
C ILE A 58 5.24 25.17 -20.49
N PHE A 59 5.67 24.19 -19.71
CA PHE A 59 6.68 23.26 -20.17
C PHE A 59 6.03 22.17 -21.03
N ASN A 60 6.43 22.07 -22.29
CA ASN A 60 6.02 20.97 -23.17
C ASN A 60 7.11 19.91 -23.15
N PHE A 61 6.99 18.94 -22.25
CA PHE A 61 7.94 17.83 -22.16
C PHE A 61 7.63 16.79 -23.25
N SER A 62 8.67 16.37 -23.99
CA SER A 62 8.60 15.15 -24.80
C SER A 62 8.68 13.96 -23.83
N ASN A 63 7.54 13.36 -23.49
CA ASN A 63 7.45 12.29 -22.50
C ASN A 63 8.13 10.95 -22.90
N SER A 64 8.80 10.83 -24.06
CA SER A 64 9.27 9.52 -24.55
C SER A 64 10.29 8.87 -23.62
N ASP A 65 11.28 9.63 -23.17
CA ASP A 65 12.45 9.05 -22.49
C ASP A 65 12.16 8.70 -21.01
N SER A 66 11.13 9.32 -20.43
CA SER A 66 10.71 9.04 -19.04
C SER A 66 9.66 7.95 -18.93
N ILE A 67 8.80 7.77 -19.95
CA ILE A 67 7.78 6.74 -19.95
C ILE A 67 8.40 5.34 -20.04
N GLU A 68 9.43 5.14 -20.86
CA GLU A 68 10.05 3.81 -21.04
C GLU A 68 10.75 3.32 -19.76
N GLU A 69 11.46 4.20 -19.06
CA GLU A 69 12.11 3.87 -17.79
C GLU A 69 11.08 3.59 -16.68
N GLU A 70 10.02 4.41 -16.59
CA GLU A 70 8.95 4.20 -15.61
C GLU A 70 8.17 2.90 -15.89
N ALA A 71 7.88 2.61 -17.16
CA ALA A 71 7.22 1.37 -17.57
C ALA A 71 8.06 0.14 -17.20
N ALA A 72 9.38 0.17 -17.40
CA ALA A 72 10.27 -0.93 -17.04
C ALA A 72 10.30 -1.18 -15.52
N LEU A 73 10.35 -0.12 -14.71
CA LEU A 73 10.30 -0.23 -13.24
C LEU A 73 8.97 -0.81 -12.76
N LEU A 74 7.85 -0.33 -13.32
CA LEU A 74 6.52 -0.85 -13.00
C LEU A 74 6.37 -2.30 -13.42
N GLN A 75 6.92 -2.69 -14.58
CA GLN A 75 6.90 -4.07 -15.05
C GLN A 75 7.66 -4.99 -14.10
N ASN A 76 8.88 -4.60 -13.68
CA ASN A 76 9.64 -5.38 -12.72
C ASN A 76 8.92 -5.52 -11.36
N ARG A 77 8.26 -4.45 -10.89
CA ARG A 77 7.46 -4.51 -9.67
C ARG A 77 6.26 -5.44 -9.82
N ASN A 78 5.58 -5.43 -10.96
CA ASN A 78 4.50 -6.36 -11.25
C ASN A 78 4.99 -7.82 -11.23
N GLU A 79 6.13 -8.11 -11.88
CA GLU A 79 6.72 -9.44 -11.89
C GLU A 79 7.05 -9.94 -10.47
N ASN A 80 7.61 -9.07 -9.63
CA ASN A 80 7.90 -9.40 -8.24
C ASN A 80 6.62 -9.69 -7.43
N LEU A 81 5.58 -8.87 -7.59
CA LEU A 81 4.29 -9.07 -6.93
C LEU A 81 3.62 -10.37 -7.37
N ILE A 82 3.66 -10.69 -8.66
CA ILE A 82 3.15 -11.95 -9.21
C ILE A 82 3.87 -13.15 -8.57
N PHE A 83 5.18 -13.07 -8.40
CA PHE A 83 5.94 -14.13 -7.73
C PHE A 83 5.55 -14.29 -6.26
N GLN A 84 5.40 -13.18 -5.53
CA GLN A 84 4.96 -13.23 -4.13
C GLN A 84 3.56 -13.84 -3.99
N LEU A 85 2.63 -13.49 -4.89
CA LEU A 85 1.29 -14.07 -4.91
C LEU A 85 1.34 -15.59 -5.09
N LYS A 86 2.14 -16.08 -6.04
CA LYS A 86 2.30 -17.53 -6.25
C LYS A 86 2.79 -18.26 -5.00
N LEU A 87 3.79 -17.71 -4.31
CA LEU A 87 4.31 -18.31 -3.08
C LEU A 87 3.25 -18.35 -1.97
N ARG A 88 2.43 -17.31 -1.86
CA ARG A 88 1.33 -17.26 -0.88
C ARG A 88 0.21 -18.22 -1.23
N ASP A 89 -0.11 -18.40 -2.50
CA ASP A 89 -1.08 -19.40 -2.95
C ASP A 89 -0.63 -20.82 -2.60
N GLU A 90 0.66 -21.14 -2.79
CA GLU A 90 1.22 -22.42 -2.36
C GLU A 90 1.14 -22.64 -0.85
N GLU A 91 1.42 -21.60 -0.06
CA GLU A 91 1.31 -21.63 1.39
C GLU A 91 -0.15 -21.82 1.86
N LEU A 92 -1.09 -21.09 1.25
CA LEU A 92 -2.52 -21.23 1.52
C LEU A 92 -3.02 -22.63 1.19
N ASN A 93 -2.57 -23.22 0.09
CA ASN A 93 -2.92 -24.61 -0.26
C ASN A 93 -2.39 -25.62 0.76
N LYS A 94 -1.16 -25.44 1.26
CA LYS A 94 -0.60 -26.30 2.31
C LYS A 94 -1.40 -26.19 3.61
N LEU A 95 -1.69 -24.97 4.03
CA LEU A 95 -2.50 -24.72 5.23
C LEU A 95 -3.91 -25.29 5.08
N ALA A 96 -4.55 -25.15 3.92
CA ALA A 96 -5.86 -25.72 3.65
C ALA A 96 -5.86 -27.24 3.82
N GLN A 97 -4.87 -27.94 3.24
CA GLN A 97 -4.72 -29.39 3.40
C GLN A 97 -4.50 -29.80 4.86
N GLU A 98 -3.72 -29.02 5.62
CA GLU A 98 -3.47 -29.29 7.03
C GLU A 98 -4.74 -29.09 7.88
N THR A 99 -5.51 -28.04 7.60
CA THR A 99 -6.80 -27.80 8.28
C THR A 99 -7.81 -28.90 8.01
N GLU A 100 -7.85 -29.44 6.79
CA GLU A 100 -8.72 -30.56 6.44
C GLU A 100 -8.31 -31.84 7.19
N LYS A 101 -7.01 -32.16 7.25
CA LYS A 101 -6.49 -33.31 8.01
C LYS A 101 -6.80 -33.19 9.51
N LEU A 102 -6.61 -32.02 10.10
CA LEU A 102 -6.93 -31.80 11.50
C LEU A 102 -8.45 -31.89 11.74
N ALA A 103 -9.27 -31.46 10.79
CA ALA A 103 -10.72 -31.56 10.88
C ALA A 103 -11.20 -33.02 10.89
N THR A 104 -10.63 -33.88 10.04
CA THR A 104 -10.96 -35.32 10.03
C THR A 104 -10.52 -36.00 11.32
N GLN A 105 -9.27 -35.79 11.75
CA GLN A 105 -8.74 -36.32 13.02
C GLN A 105 -9.61 -35.92 14.22
N ARG A 106 -10.09 -34.66 14.24
CA ARG A 106 -10.98 -34.18 15.31
C ARG A 106 -12.32 -34.90 15.30
N GLU A 107 -12.87 -35.24 14.13
CA GLU A 107 -14.14 -35.97 14.07
C GLU A 107 -13.97 -37.43 14.46
N ASP A 108 -12.86 -38.07 14.06
CA ASP A 108 -12.53 -39.43 14.47
C ASP A 108 -12.39 -39.53 16.00
N LEU A 109 -11.61 -38.63 16.60
CA LEU A 109 -11.45 -38.55 18.06
C LEU A 109 -12.77 -38.26 18.78
N LYS A 110 -13.63 -37.41 18.19
CA LYS A 110 -14.98 -37.17 18.75
C LYS A 110 -15.83 -38.43 18.73
N GLN A 111 -15.73 -39.23 17.66
CA GLN A 111 -16.46 -40.49 17.57
C GLN A 111 -15.95 -41.49 18.60
N GLU A 112 -14.62 -41.64 18.74
CA GLU A 112 -14.01 -42.51 19.74
C GLU A 112 -14.43 -42.11 21.17
N VAL A 113 -14.48 -40.80 21.47
CA VAL A 113 -14.99 -40.30 22.76
C VAL A 113 -16.48 -40.62 22.96
N ARG A 114 -17.30 -40.63 21.90
CA ARG A 114 -18.71 -41.05 21.99
C ARG A 114 -18.83 -42.54 22.30
N ASP A 115 -18.03 -43.35 21.62
CA ASP A 115 -18.06 -44.82 21.75
C ASP A 115 -17.60 -45.24 23.15
N LEU A 116 -16.46 -44.72 23.63
CA LEU A 116 -15.97 -44.97 24.98
C LEU A 116 -16.95 -44.54 26.07
N LYS A 117 -17.65 -43.40 25.89
CA LYS A 117 -18.70 -42.98 26.83
C LYS A 117 -19.87 -43.97 26.87
N SER A 118 -20.24 -44.55 25.72
CA SER A 118 -21.30 -45.56 25.67
C SER A 118 -20.90 -46.84 26.39
N GLU A 119 -19.65 -47.27 26.25
CA GLU A 119 -19.09 -48.43 26.94
C GLU A 119 -19.05 -48.22 28.45
N ILE A 120 -18.57 -47.05 28.91
CA ILE A 120 -18.57 -46.68 30.34
C ILE A 120 -19.99 -46.75 30.92
N ASN A 121 -20.99 -46.17 30.23
CA ASN A 121 -22.37 -46.21 30.69
C ASN A 121 -22.91 -47.64 30.79
N ALA A 122 -22.55 -48.53 29.86
CA ALA A 122 -22.95 -49.93 29.90
C ALA A 122 -22.31 -50.67 31.10
N ILE A 123 -21.04 -50.39 31.40
CA ILE A 123 -20.35 -50.96 32.56
C ILE A 123 -21.03 -50.50 33.85
N LEU A 124 -21.30 -49.20 34.01
CA LEU A 124 -21.98 -48.66 35.20
C LEU A 124 -23.36 -49.30 35.43
N ALA A 125 -24.12 -49.50 34.36
CA ALA A 125 -25.44 -50.16 34.46
C ALA A 125 -25.33 -51.63 34.90
N LEU A 126 -24.28 -52.34 34.48
CA LEU A 126 -24.02 -53.71 34.93
C LEU A 126 -23.57 -53.75 36.39
N GLU A 127 -22.72 -52.82 36.82
CA GLU A 127 -22.31 -52.67 38.22
C GLU A 127 -23.53 -52.46 39.14
N GLU A 128 -24.44 -51.56 38.76
CA GLU A 128 -25.69 -51.31 39.50
C GLU A 128 -26.57 -52.58 39.57
N GLN A 129 -26.64 -53.37 38.50
CA GLN A 129 -27.38 -54.64 38.52
C GLN A 129 -26.75 -55.69 39.46
N ILE A 130 -25.42 -55.69 39.60
CA ILE A 130 -24.70 -56.59 40.49
C ILE A 130 -24.92 -56.17 41.95
N GLU A 131 -24.79 -54.89 42.29
CA GLU A 131 -25.06 -54.37 43.64
C GLU A 131 -26.48 -54.71 44.09
N ASN A 132 -27.49 -54.44 43.23
CA ASN A 132 -28.89 -54.76 43.52
C ASN A 132 -29.16 -56.26 43.72
N LYS A 133 -28.34 -57.15 43.16
CA LYS A 133 -28.44 -58.60 43.39
C LYS A 133 -27.81 -58.99 44.72
N GLN A 134 -26.67 -58.40 45.08
CA GLN A 134 -25.98 -58.67 46.33
C GLN A 134 -26.76 -58.19 47.57
N GLU A 135 -27.55 -57.12 47.48
CA GLU A 135 -28.40 -56.65 48.58
C GLU A 135 -29.65 -57.50 48.83
N ARG A 136 -30.00 -58.42 47.92
CA ARG A 136 -31.21 -59.26 47.99
C ARG A 136 -30.95 -60.68 48.49
N GLU A 137 -29.69 -61.06 48.68
CA GLU A 137 -29.24 -62.34 49.27
C GLU A 137 -28.92 -62.18 50.76
#